data_AF-A0AAJ0GUE8-F1
#
_entry.id   AF-A0AAJ0GUE8-F1
#
_cell.length_a   1.000
_cell.length_b   1.000
_cell.length_c   1.000
_cell.angle_alpha   90.00
_cell.angle_beta   90.00
_cell.angle_gamma   90.00
#
_symmetry.space_group_name_H-M   'P 1'
#
loop_
_entity.id
_entity.type
_entity.pdbx_description
1 polymer ?
#
loop_
_entity_poly.entity_id
_entity_poly.type
_entity_poly.pdbx_seq_one_letter_code
_entity_poly.pdbx_strand_id
1 'polypeptide(L)'
;MPAAAPPPWRVNAYESGRCVAFQYSFGSLENIRGNPNEVAFTSPCPYKTLVQCYSEPNGKGSVSSANFDAGSRIKFNVGAFKSWEVYARH
;
A
#
# COMPACT_ATOMS: atom_id res chain seq x y z
N MET A 1 -10.42 22.30 20.45
CA MET A 1 -11.12 21.66 19.32
C MET A 1 -10.51 20.28 19.16
N PRO A 2 -11.27 19.17 19.17
CA PRO A 2 -10.69 17.88 18.81
C PRO A 2 -10.17 17.99 17.37
N ALA A 3 -8.92 17.57 17.15
CA ALA A 3 -8.36 17.52 15.80
C ALA A 3 -9.29 16.66 14.95
N ALA A 4 -9.78 17.20 13.83
CA ALA A 4 -10.58 16.43 12.89
C ALA A 4 -9.83 15.13 12.58
N ALA A 5 -10.50 13.99 12.77
CA ALA A 5 -9.90 12.71 12.44
C ALA A 5 -9.37 12.80 11.01
N PRO A 6 -8.09 12.45 10.75
CA PRO A 6 -7.53 12.56 9.43
C PRO A 6 -8.45 11.85 8.43
N PRO A 7 -8.72 12.44 7.25
CA PRO A 7 -9.57 11.82 6.26
C PRO A 7 -9.07 10.41 5.97
N PRO A 8 -9.97 9.43 5.75
CA PRO A 8 -9.58 8.05 5.57
C PRO A 8 -8.64 7.95 4.37
N TRP A 9 -7.39 7.55 4.62
CA TRP A 9 -6.43 7.27 3.57
C TRP A 9 -6.63 5.84 3.09
N ARG A 10 -6.24 5.58 1.83
CA ARG A 10 -6.41 4.26 1.23
C ARG A 10 -5.36 4.04 0.16
N VAL A 11 -4.63 2.94 0.32
CA VAL A 11 -3.76 2.40 -0.71
C VAL A 11 -4.41 1.17 -1.32
N ASN A 12 -4.33 1.05 -2.64
CA ASN A 12 -4.94 -0.03 -3.40
C ASN A 12 -3.87 -0.77 -4.20
N ALA A 13 -4.00 -2.09 -4.26
CA ALA A 13 -3.25 -2.95 -5.16
C ALA A 13 -4.06 -3.18 -6.44
N TYR A 14 -3.40 -3.06 -7.58
CA TYR A 14 -3.97 -3.21 -8.90
C TYR A 14 -3.34 -4.39 -9.64
N GLU A 15 -4.18 -5.14 -10.35
CA GLU A 15 -3.81 -6.21 -11.27
C GLU A 15 -4.42 -5.85 -12.63
N SER A 16 -3.57 -5.62 -13.64
CA SER A 16 -4.04 -5.27 -15.00
C SER A 16 -5.06 -4.12 -15.03
N GLY A 17 -4.86 -3.10 -14.19
CA GLY A 17 -5.74 -1.93 -14.08
C GLY A 17 -7.00 -2.13 -13.21
N ARG A 18 -7.21 -3.31 -12.62
CA ARG A 18 -8.31 -3.57 -11.68
C ARG A 18 -7.82 -3.59 -10.24
N CYS A 19 -8.52 -2.91 -9.35
CA CYS A 19 -8.24 -2.96 -7.92
C CYS A 19 -8.60 -4.34 -7.37
N VAL A 20 -7.64 -5.05 -6.77
CA VAL A 20 -7.83 -6.41 -6.23
C VAL A 20 -7.74 -6.46 -4.70
N ALA A 21 -7.04 -5.51 -4.09
CA ALA A 21 -6.96 -5.36 -2.63
C ALA A 21 -6.79 -3.89 -2.27
N PHE A 22 -7.11 -3.56 -1.01
CA PHE A 22 -6.90 -2.23 -0.47
C PHE A 22 -6.56 -2.33 1.01
N GLN A 23 -5.76 -1.39 1.49
CA GLN A 23 -5.35 -1.30 2.89
C GLN A 23 -5.42 0.16 3.36
N TYR A 24 -5.75 0.32 4.64
CA TYR A 24 -5.88 1.62 5.32
C TYR A 24 -5.29 1.59 6.74
N SER A 25 -4.59 0.50 7.08
CA SER A 25 -3.96 0.26 8.38
C SER A 25 -2.45 0.16 8.22
N PHE A 26 -1.70 0.77 9.15
CA PHE A 26 -0.25 0.64 9.18
C PHE A 26 0.19 -0.59 10.00
N GLY A 27 1.35 -1.16 9.68
CA GLY A 27 1.95 -2.30 10.39
C GLY A 27 1.12 -3.59 10.33
N SER A 28 0.29 -3.71 9.29
CA SER A 28 -0.52 -4.91 9.06
C SER A 28 -0.07 -5.58 7.78
N LEU A 29 0.41 -6.81 7.92
CA LEU A 29 0.74 -7.65 6.80
C LEU A 29 -0.55 -8.29 6.25
N GLU A 30 -0.86 -7.97 4.99
CA GLU A 30 -2.02 -8.52 4.31
C GLU A 30 -1.62 -9.43 3.15
N ASN A 31 -2.30 -10.56 3.03
CA ASN A 31 -2.17 -11.46 1.89
C ASN A 31 -3.17 -11.07 0.80
N ILE A 32 -2.70 -10.95 -0.43
CA ILE A 32 -3.53 -10.57 -1.56
C ILE A 32 -3.86 -11.79 -2.40
N ARG A 33 -5.13 -11.90 -2.81
CA ARG A 33 -5.55 -12.87 -3.81
C ARG A 33 -5.26 -12.30 -5.21
N GLY A 34 -4.66 -13.11 -6.08
CA GLY A 34 -4.24 -12.69 -7.43
C GLY A 34 -2.74 -12.44 -7.54
N ASN A 35 -2.33 -11.73 -8.59
CA ASN A 35 -0.96 -11.29 -8.84
C ASN A 35 -0.93 -9.78 -9.16
N PRO A 36 -1.26 -8.91 -8.18
CA PRO A 36 -1.15 -7.47 -8.38
C PRO A 36 0.27 -7.06 -8.79
N ASN A 37 0.37 -6.04 -9.62
CA ASN A 37 1.61 -5.51 -10.18
C ASN A 37 1.70 -3.97 -10.10
N GLU A 38 0.72 -3.33 -9.45
CA GLU A 38 0.73 -1.88 -9.25
C GLU A 38 0.13 -1.57 -7.89
N VAL A 39 0.63 -0.51 -7.26
CA VAL A 39 0.11 0.05 -6.02
C VAL A 39 -0.18 1.53 -6.23
N ALA A 40 -1.32 2.01 -5.77
CA ALA A 40 -1.66 3.42 -5.83
C ALA A 40 -2.47 3.89 -4.63
N PHE A 41 -2.21 5.12 -4.18
CA PHE A 41 -3.07 5.80 -3.20
C PHE A 41 -4.29 6.37 -3.89
N THR A 42 -5.47 5.83 -3.59
CA THR A 42 -6.75 6.38 -4.07
C THR A 42 -7.27 7.49 -3.17
N SER A 43 -6.84 7.51 -1.91
CA SER A 43 -7.06 8.63 -0.99
C SER A 43 -5.72 9.04 -0.38
N PRO A 44 -5.41 10.36 -0.34
CA PRO A 44 -4.11 10.85 0.09
C PRO A 44 -3.85 10.49 1.56
N CYS A 45 -2.66 9.96 1.84
CA CYS A 45 -2.24 9.66 3.21
C CYS A 45 -1.63 10.91 3.87
N PRO A 46 -2.07 11.33 5.07
CA PRO A 46 -1.49 12.49 5.75
C PRO A 46 -0.08 12.22 6.30
N TYR A 47 0.39 10.97 6.24
CA TYR A 47 1.71 10.56 6.71
C TYR A 47 2.60 10.16 5.54
N LYS A 48 3.91 10.32 5.70
CA LYS A 48 4.87 9.66 4.81
C LYS A 48 4.71 8.16 4.98
N THR A 49 4.62 7.44 3.87
CA THR A 49 4.23 6.04 3.89
C THR A 49 5.25 5.20 3.12
N LEU A 50 5.64 4.06 3.68
CA LEU A 50 6.42 3.02 2.99
C LEU A 50 5.49 1.83 2.73
N VAL A 51 5.32 1.48 1.46
CA VAL A 51 4.65 0.23 1.09
C VAL A 51 5.70 -0.81 0.76
N GLN A 52 5.68 -1.93 1.47
CA GLN A 52 6.51 -3.11 1.19
C GLN A 52 5.63 -4.18 0.56
N CYS A 53 6.03 -4.68 -0.61
CA CYS A 53 5.36 -5.72 -1.35
C CYS A 53 6.28 -6.94 -1.41
N TYR A 54 5.75 -8.10 -1.07
CA TYR A 54 6.46 -9.36 -0.95
C TYR A 54 6.00 -10.31 -2.05
N SER A 55 6.94 -10.97 -2.74
CA SER A 55 6.63 -11.89 -3.84
C SER A 55 5.86 -13.15 -3.39
N GLU A 56 5.92 -13.50 -2.10
CA GLU A 56 5.20 -14.63 -1.52
C GLU A 56 4.19 -14.21 -0.43
N PRO A 57 3.23 -15.08 -0.09
CA PRO A 57 2.34 -14.85 1.06
C PRO A 57 3.10 -14.80 2.38
N ASN A 58 2.49 -14.17 3.39
CA ASN A 58 3.01 -14.06 4.75
C ASN A 58 4.36 -13.35 4.85
N GLY A 59 4.60 -12.33 4.02
CA GLY A 59 5.77 -11.47 4.12
C GLY A 59 7.08 -12.15 3.72
N LYS A 60 7.01 -13.17 2.84
CA LYS A 60 8.15 -13.96 2.40
C LYS A 60 8.62 -13.61 0.98
N GLY A 61 9.81 -14.08 0.62
CA GLY A 61 10.36 -13.94 -0.72
C GLY A 61 11.02 -12.59 -0.98
N SER A 62 11.07 -12.18 -2.24
CA SER A 62 11.68 -10.92 -2.67
C SER A 62 10.81 -9.72 -2.27
N VAL A 63 11.44 -8.67 -1.75
CA VAL A 63 10.76 -7.46 -1.29
C VAL A 63 10.98 -6.33 -2.28
N SER A 64 9.88 -5.77 -2.78
CA SER A 64 9.85 -4.49 -3.49
C SER A 64 9.26 -3.45 -2.56
N SER A 65 9.83 -2.24 -2.49
CA SER A 65 9.29 -1.20 -1.63
C SER A 65 9.22 0.16 -2.32
N ALA A 66 8.21 0.94 -1.97
CA ALA A 66 8.04 2.31 -2.44
C ALA A 66 7.73 3.26 -1.29
N ASN A 67 8.37 4.43 -1.37
CA ASN A 67 8.14 5.53 -0.46
C ASN A 67 7.17 6.51 -1.10
N PHE A 68 6.20 6.95 -0.32
CA PHE A 68 5.18 7.91 -0.71
C PHE A 68 5.23 9.08 0.25
N ASP A 69 5.32 10.29 -0.29
CA ASP A 69 5.20 11.49 0.51
C ASP A 69 3.77 11.69 1.03
N ALA A 70 3.66 12.41 2.13
CA ALA A 70 2.36 12.82 2.67
C ALA A 70 1.59 13.63 1.63
N GLY A 71 0.30 13.32 1.47
CA GLY A 71 -0.58 13.95 0.49
C GLY A 71 -0.44 13.44 -0.95
N SER A 72 0.52 12.55 -1.23
CA SER A 72 0.76 12.07 -2.59
C SER A 72 -0.34 11.11 -3.08
N ARG A 73 -0.64 11.18 -4.38
CA ARG A 73 -1.52 10.24 -5.11
C ARG A 73 -0.75 9.50 -6.20
N ILE A 74 0.48 9.10 -5.87
CA ILE A 74 1.40 8.48 -6.82
C ILE A 74 0.99 7.02 -7.04
N LYS A 75 1.24 6.53 -8.25
CA LYS A 75 1.18 5.12 -8.62
C LYS A 75 2.60 4.57 -8.72
N PHE A 76 2.80 3.35 -8.24
CA PHE A 76 4.06 2.65 -8.28
C PHE A 76 3.86 1.26 -8.86
N ASN A 77 4.59 0.94 -9.92
CA ASN A 77 4.59 -0.40 -10.47
C ASN A 77 5.51 -1.28 -9.62
N VAL A 78 4.96 -2.39 -9.13
CA VAL A 78 5.68 -3.43 -8.39
C VAL A 78 5.68 -4.67 -9.25
N GLY A 79 6.75 -5.45 -9.22
CA GLY A 79 6.67 -6.82 -9.73
C GLY A 79 5.50 -7.57 -9.07
N ALA A 80 5.04 -8.65 -9.70
CA ALA A 80 3.94 -9.45 -9.17
C ALA A 80 4.18 -9.81 -7.70
N PHE A 81 3.25 -9.46 -6.82
CA PHE A 81 3.37 -9.67 -5.38
C PHE A 81 2.16 -10.42 -4.80
N LYS A 82 2.36 -11.02 -3.62
CA LYS A 82 1.38 -11.91 -2.96
C LYS A 82 1.01 -11.45 -1.56
N SER A 83 1.86 -10.67 -0.91
CA SER A 83 1.52 -10.00 0.33
C SER A 83 2.16 -8.62 0.38
N TRP A 84 1.64 -7.76 1.23
CA TRP A 84 2.11 -6.39 1.37
C TRP A 84 1.90 -5.87 2.78
N GLU A 85 2.65 -4.83 3.11
CA GLU A 85 2.55 -4.14 4.38
C GLU A 85 2.80 -2.65 4.18
N VAL A 86 2.10 -1.83 4.95
CA VAL A 86 2.13 -0.38 4.85
C VAL A 86 2.64 0.17 6.16
N TYR A 87 3.67 1.02 6.13
CA TYR A 87 4.30 1.60 7.31
C TYR A 87 4.20 3.11 7.28
N ALA A 88 3.79 3.73 8.38
CA ALA A 88 3.93 5.17 8.57
C ALA A 88 5.40 5.49 8.89
N ARG A 89 5.96 6.49 8.21
CA ARG A 89 7.28 7.06 8.52
C ARG A 89 7.07 8.43 9.17
N HIS A 90 7.74 8.64 10.29
CA HIS A 90 7.81 9.93 10.99
C HIS A 90 8.91 10.81 10.40
#